data_AF-A0A3M3GAI2-F1
#
_entry.id   AF-A0A3M3GAI2-F1
#
_cell.length_a   1.000
_cell.length_b   1.000
_cell.length_c   1.000
_cell.angle_alpha   90.00
_cell.angle_beta   90.00
_cell.angle_gamma   90.00
#
_symmetry.space_group_name_H-M   'P 1'
#
loop_
_entity.id
_entity.type
_entity.pdbx_description
1 polymer ?
#
loop_
_entity_poly.entity_id
_entity_poly.type
_entity_poly.pdbx_seq_one_letter_code
_entity_poly.pdbx_strand_id
1 'polypeptide(L)'
;MKLDKDLVREILLAIEAYAEPEGLIVLEIDDRPSEEVSYHVRLLDEACLLAALNTGGMDRFLWQPQRLTYKGHEFLDTIRDGEVWRRTKAGAEKAGVAGLGVLLELGKAYGKEVLKEKRKRPANTHCIARWRCHICGSCSLNTRVPDDRVELRLLIWSLKENLCTHELSCSI
;
A
#
# COMPACT_ATOMS: atom_id res chain seq x y z
N MET A 1 -19.07 5.20 14.91
CA MET A 1 -18.22 4.28 14.12
C MET A 1 -16.76 4.64 14.37
N LYS A 2 -15.80 3.74 14.12
CA LYS A 2 -14.36 4.04 14.26
C LYS A 2 -13.78 4.40 12.90
N LEU A 3 -12.76 5.25 12.88
CA LEU A 3 -12.02 5.58 11.66
C LEU A 3 -11.14 4.39 11.24
N ASP A 4 -11.55 3.71 10.18
CA ASP A 4 -10.79 2.66 9.51
C ASP A 4 -9.83 3.29 8.48
N LYS A 5 -8.54 3.08 8.70
CA LYS A 5 -7.47 3.67 7.90
C LYS A 5 -7.32 2.98 6.55
N ASP A 6 -7.63 1.69 6.47
CA ASP A 6 -7.54 0.94 5.23
C ASP A 6 -8.72 1.33 4.32
N LEU A 7 -9.91 1.48 4.90
CA LEU A 7 -11.08 2.00 4.18
C LEU A 7 -10.85 3.44 3.66
N VAL A 8 -10.19 4.30 4.44
CA VAL A 8 -9.78 5.64 3.96
C VAL A 8 -8.94 5.55 2.68
N ARG A 9 -7.95 4.64 2.66
CA ARG A 9 -7.08 4.45 1.49
C ARG A 9 -7.87 3.93 0.28
N GLU A 10 -8.75 2.96 0.51
CA GLU A 10 -9.61 2.39 -0.54
C GLU A 10 -10.54 3.45 -1.15
N ILE A 11 -11.20 4.27 -0.32
CA ILE A 11 -12.06 5.38 -0.78
C ILE A 11 -11.28 6.36 -1.66
N LEU A 12 -10.10 6.81 -1.21
CA LEU A 12 -9.32 7.78 -1.95
C LEU A 12 -8.82 7.22 -3.30
N LEU A 13 -8.44 5.94 -3.34
CA LEU A 13 -8.06 5.24 -4.58
C LEU A 13 -9.26 5.10 -5.52
N ALA A 14 -10.44 4.75 -4.99
CA ALA A 14 -11.65 4.60 -5.79
C ALA A 14 -12.09 5.94 -6.42
N ILE A 15 -11.99 7.05 -5.68
CA ILE A 15 -12.28 8.39 -6.20
C ILE A 15 -11.26 8.78 -7.29
N GLU A 16 -9.97 8.50 -7.11
CA GLU A 16 -8.95 8.81 -8.12
C GLU A 16 -9.16 8.01 -9.42
N ALA A 17 -9.62 6.77 -9.32
CA ALA A 17 -9.92 5.94 -10.47
C ALA A 17 -11.16 6.39 -11.27
N TYR A 18 -11.92 7.35 -10.73
CA TYR A 18 -13.12 7.86 -11.39
C TYR A 18 -12.76 8.71 -12.62
N ALA A 19 -13.41 8.44 -13.75
CA ALA A 19 -13.03 9.03 -15.04
C ALA A 19 -13.42 10.50 -15.20
N GLU A 20 -14.50 10.93 -14.53
CA GLU A 20 -15.03 12.28 -14.68
C GLU A 20 -14.44 13.23 -13.63
N PRO A 21 -14.04 14.46 -14.02
CA PRO A 21 -13.40 15.41 -13.12
C PRO A 21 -14.38 16.05 -12.13
N GLU A 22 -15.68 16.04 -12.44
CA GLU A 22 -16.73 16.68 -11.66
C GLU A 22 -18.00 15.82 -11.67
N GLY A 23 -18.79 15.92 -10.60
CA GLY A 23 -20.03 15.15 -10.42
C GLY A 23 -20.14 14.57 -9.03
N LEU A 24 -21.25 13.90 -8.73
CA LEU A 24 -21.37 13.07 -7.54
C LEU A 24 -20.90 11.66 -7.88
N ILE A 25 -19.96 11.13 -7.10
CA ILE A 25 -19.41 9.80 -7.26
C ILE A 25 -20.20 8.84 -6.39
N VAL A 26 -20.76 7.81 -7.01
CA VAL A 26 -21.35 6.68 -6.29
C VAL A 26 -20.23 5.70 -5.98
N LEU A 27 -19.85 5.62 -4.71
CA LEU A 27 -18.86 4.66 -4.24
C LEU A 27 -19.54 3.38 -3.78
N GLU A 28 -19.20 2.28 -4.44
CA GLU A 28 -19.48 0.93 -3.97
C GLU A 28 -18.13 0.28 -3.67
N ILE A 29 -17.90 -0.02 -2.39
CA ILE A 29 -16.70 -0.72 -1.93
C ILE A 29 -17.17 -2.09 -1.45
N ASP A 30 -16.62 -3.14 -2.06
CA ASP A 30 -16.95 -4.52 -1.74
C ASP A 30 -16.80 -4.79 -0.24
N ASP A 31 -17.72 -5.60 0.31
CA ASP A 31 -17.75 -6.01 1.72
C ASP A 31 -17.88 -4.87 2.76
N ARG A 32 -18.23 -3.64 2.35
CA ARG A 32 -18.45 -2.51 3.26
C ARG A 32 -19.89 -1.99 3.20
N PRO A 33 -20.55 -1.78 4.36
CA PRO A 33 -21.89 -1.19 4.38
C PRO A 33 -21.83 0.29 3.94
N SER A 34 -22.84 0.72 3.19
CA SER A 34 -22.90 2.08 2.61
C SER A 34 -22.87 3.21 3.65
N GLU A 35 -23.42 2.97 4.84
CA GLU A 35 -23.37 3.91 5.96
C GLU A 35 -21.94 4.09 6.49
N GLU A 36 -21.13 3.02 6.50
CA GLU A 36 -19.72 3.09 6.89
C GLU A 36 -18.91 3.87 5.86
N VAL A 37 -19.12 3.61 4.57
CA VAL A 37 -18.46 4.38 3.51
C VAL A 37 -18.85 5.86 3.62
N SER A 38 -20.14 6.16 3.77
CA SER A 38 -20.63 7.53 3.96
C SER A 38 -20.02 8.21 5.19
N TYR A 39 -19.85 7.48 6.29
CA TYR A 39 -19.22 8.00 7.50
C TYR A 39 -17.77 8.41 7.25
N HIS A 40 -17.01 7.59 6.53
CA HIS A 40 -15.62 7.88 6.19
C HIS A 40 -15.50 9.02 5.17
N VAL A 41 -16.38 9.07 4.17
CA VAL A 41 -16.44 10.20 3.21
C VAL A 41 -16.66 11.51 3.94
N ARG A 42 -17.60 11.56 4.89
CA ARG A 42 -17.81 12.76 5.73
C ARG A 42 -16.55 13.17 6.49
N LEU A 43 -15.85 12.23 7.14
CA LEU A 43 -14.63 12.56 7.88
C LEU A 43 -13.48 13.05 6.99
N LEU A 44 -13.40 12.52 5.76
CA LEU A 44 -12.40 12.94 4.78
C LEU A 44 -12.68 14.35 4.22
N ASP A 45 -13.96 14.69 4.07
CA ASP A 45 -14.41 16.06 3.76
C ASP A 45 -14.07 17.02 4.90
N GLU A 46 -14.38 16.66 6.16
CA GLU A 46 -13.99 17.44 7.36
C GLU A 46 -12.46 17.63 7.48
N ALA A 47 -11.66 16.69 6.97
CA ALA A 47 -10.20 16.77 6.93
C ALA A 47 -9.64 17.54 5.71
N CYS A 48 -10.51 18.01 4.83
CA CYS A 48 -10.21 18.65 3.55
C CYS A 48 -9.37 17.78 2.60
N LEU A 49 -9.51 16.45 2.67
CA LEU A 49 -8.83 15.51 1.76
C LEU A 49 -9.63 15.25 0.49
N LEU A 50 -10.95 15.35 0.57
CA LEU A 50 -11.86 15.31 -0.58
C LEU A 50 -12.92 16.40 -0.41
N ALA A 51 -13.67 16.67 -1.46
CA ALA A 51 -14.90 17.44 -1.39
C ALA A 51 -16.09 16.49 -1.52
N ALA A 52 -17.05 16.57 -0.60
CA ALA A 52 -18.27 15.76 -0.60
C ALA A 52 -19.52 16.60 -0.32
N LEU A 53 -20.69 16.01 -0.60
CA LEU A 53 -21.98 16.56 -0.23
C LEU A 53 -22.79 15.57 0.59
N ASN A 54 -23.50 16.10 1.60
CA ASN A 54 -24.59 15.38 2.24
C ASN A 54 -25.78 15.33 1.27
N THR A 55 -26.12 14.12 0.82
CA THR A 55 -27.19 13.84 -0.14
C THR A 55 -28.31 13.02 0.48
N GLY A 56 -28.21 12.73 1.78
CA GLY A 56 -29.17 11.88 2.49
C GLY A 56 -30.46 12.59 2.91
N GLY A 57 -30.50 13.92 2.86
CA GLY A 57 -31.67 14.70 3.30
C GLY A 57 -31.90 14.58 4.81
N MET A 58 -33.17 14.59 5.24
CA MET A 58 -33.53 14.52 6.67
C MET A 58 -33.52 13.09 7.23
N ASP A 59 -33.79 12.08 6.41
CA ASP A 59 -34.08 10.72 6.90
C ASP A 59 -32.97 9.70 6.58
N ARG A 60 -31.90 10.10 5.89
CA ARG A 60 -30.79 9.20 5.55
C ARG A 60 -29.45 9.84 5.83
N PHE A 61 -28.52 9.03 6.33
CA PHE A 61 -27.12 9.40 6.46
C PHE A 61 -26.38 8.96 5.19
N LEU A 62 -26.21 9.90 4.24
CA LEU A 62 -25.55 9.62 2.96
C LEU A 62 -24.64 10.77 2.56
N TRP A 63 -23.36 10.47 2.40
CA TRP A 63 -22.34 11.41 1.94
C TRP A 63 -21.72 10.89 0.66
N GLN A 64 -21.72 11.73 -0.36
CA GLN A 64 -21.20 11.40 -1.69
C GLN A 64 -20.00 12.29 -2.02
N PRO A 65 -18.84 11.71 -2.36
CA PRO A 65 -17.70 12.49 -2.79
C PRO A 65 -17.92 13.06 -4.19
N GLN A 66 -17.22 14.15 -4.48
CA GLN A 66 -17.20 14.77 -5.79
C GLN A 66 -15.83 14.67 -6.46
N ARG A 67 -14.77 14.97 -5.70
CA ARG A 67 -13.40 14.99 -6.18
C ARG A 67 -12.42 14.95 -5.01
N LEU A 68 -11.17 14.62 -5.30
CA LEU A 68 -10.07 14.83 -4.38
C LEU A 68 -9.68 16.31 -4.33
N THR A 69 -9.24 16.77 -3.15
CA THR A 69 -8.56 18.08 -3.05
C THR A 69 -7.07 17.91 -3.40
N TYR A 70 -6.36 19.00 -3.62
CA TYR A 70 -4.90 18.96 -3.78
C TYR A 70 -4.20 18.27 -2.59
N LYS A 71 -4.64 18.59 -1.36
CA LYS A 71 -4.17 17.94 -0.13
C LYS A 71 -4.50 16.45 -0.11
N GLY A 72 -5.66 16.07 -0.65
CA GLY A 72 -6.05 14.68 -0.90
C GLY A 72 -5.07 13.94 -1.80
N HIS A 73 -4.69 14.55 -2.92
CA HIS A 73 -3.69 13.98 -3.82
C HIS A 73 -2.31 13.82 -3.14
N GLU A 74 -1.85 14.83 -2.39
CA GLU A 74 -0.58 14.71 -1.63
C GLU A 74 -0.63 13.58 -0.60
N PHE A 75 -1.76 13.45 0.10
CA PHE A 75 -1.97 12.37 1.06
C PHE A 75 -1.97 11.01 0.38
N LEU A 76 -2.73 10.86 -0.70
CA LEU A 76 -2.86 9.63 -1.46
C LEU A 76 -1.52 9.19 -2.06
N ASP A 77 -0.75 10.12 -2.64
CA ASP A 77 0.56 9.84 -3.20
C ASP A 77 1.54 9.30 -2.14
N THR A 78 1.46 9.85 -0.92
CA THR A 78 2.26 9.41 0.22
C THR A 78 1.92 7.97 0.65
N ILE A 79 0.64 7.59 0.63
CA ILE A 79 0.18 6.27 1.10
C ILE A 79 -0.04 5.26 -0.03
N ARG A 80 0.29 5.61 -1.28
CA ARG A 80 0.11 4.73 -2.43
C ARG A 80 1.04 3.52 -2.36
N ASP A 81 2.32 3.73 -2.03
CA ASP A 81 3.30 2.66 -1.88
C ASP A 81 2.94 1.79 -0.67
N GLY A 82 2.71 0.49 -0.91
CA GLY A 82 2.26 -0.44 0.13
C GLY A 82 3.28 -0.64 1.26
N GLU A 83 4.58 -0.51 0.99
CA GLU A 83 5.61 -0.59 2.02
C GLU A 83 5.61 0.66 2.90
N VAL A 84 5.48 1.85 2.28
CA VAL A 84 5.32 3.11 3.01
C VAL A 84 4.06 3.08 3.87
N TRP A 85 2.94 2.59 3.34
CA TRP A 85 1.68 2.48 4.08
C TRP A 85 1.79 1.56 5.29
N ARG A 86 2.39 0.38 5.11
CA ARG A 86 2.61 -0.60 6.18
C ARG A 86 3.47 -0.03 7.31
N ARG A 87 4.57 0.66 6.98
CA ARG A 87 5.45 1.32 7.98
C ARG A 87 4.72 2.44 8.71
N THR A 88 3.94 3.24 7.98
CA THR A 88 3.12 4.33 8.54
C THR A 88 2.11 3.81 9.56
N LYS A 89 1.36 2.75 9.23
CA LYS A 89 0.41 2.12 10.17
C LYS A 89 1.12 1.60 11.42
N ALA A 90 2.22 0.86 11.25
CA ALA A 90 2.99 0.33 12.37
C ALA A 90 3.58 1.45 13.27
N GLY A 91 4.00 2.57 12.69
CA GLY A 91 4.46 3.75 13.43
C GLY A 91 3.35 4.41 14.22
N ALA A 92 2.17 4.58 13.59
CA ALA A 92 1.01 5.20 14.23
C ALA A 92 0.47 4.36 15.40
N GLU A 93 0.40 3.03 15.23
CA GLU A 93 0.02 2.09 16.29
C GLU A 93 0.97 2.16 17.49
N LYS A 94 2.28 2.19 17.26
CA LYS A 94 3.29 2.33 18.32
C LYS A 94 3.17 3.66 19.08
N ALA A 95 2.84 4.73 18.38
CA ALA A 95 2.66 6.05 18.98
C ALA A 95 1.30 6.20 19.69
N GLY A 96 0.36 5.26 19.50
CA GLY A 96 -1.00 5.37 20.01
C GLY A 96 -1.81 6.49 19.34
N VAL A 97 -1.41 6.94 18.15
CA VAL A 97 -2.03 8.08 17.46
C VAL A 97 -2.89 7.59 16.30
N ALA A 98 -4.10 8.16 16.19
CA ALA A 98 -5.09 7.77 15.17
C ALA A 98 -5.48 8.89 14.19
N GLY A 99 -4.93 10.10 14.34
CA GLY A 99 -5.31 11.26 13.51
C GLY A 99 -4.75 11.21 12.08
N LEU A 100 -5.57 11.55 11.09
CA LEU A 100 -5.19 11.60 9.66
C LEU A 100 -3.98 12.53 9.39
N GLY A 101 -3.91 13.66 10.10
CA GLY A 101 -2.77 14.59 9.96
C GLY A 101 -1.44 13.97 10.39
N VAL A 102 -1.43 13.19 11.46
CA VAL A 102 -0.20 12.51 11.93
C VAL A 102 0.18 11.36 10.99
N LEU A 103 -0.81 10.67 10.42
CA LEU A 103 -0.55 9.64 9.39
C LEU A 103 0.14 10.23 8.16
N LEU A 104 -0.24 11.44 7.74
CA LEU A 104 0.44 12.13 6.63
C LEU A 104 1.91 12.41 6.94
N GLU A 105 2.19 12.95 8.12
CA GLU A 105 3.57 13.29 8.51
C GLU A 105 4.45 12.04 8.64
N LEU A 106 3.92 10.97 9.25
CA LEU A 106 4.59 9.67 9.31
C LEU A 106 4.82 9.09 7.91
N GLY A 107 3.82 9.17 7.03
CA GLY A 107 3.93 8.72 5.65
C GLY A 107 5.02 9.46 4.88
N LYS A 108 5.11 10.79 5.01
CA LYS A 108 6.16 11.60 4.39
C LYS A 108 7.55 11.22 4.92
N ALA A 109 7.66 10.95 6.23
CA ALA A 109 8.92 10.51 6.84
C ALA A 109 9.37 9.14 6.30
N TYR A 110 8.48 8.14 6.33
CA TYR A 110 8.78 6.79 5.82
C TYR A 110 8.98 6.77 4.30
N GLY A 111 8.24 7.57 3.54
CA GLY A 111 8.45 7.74 2.10
C GLY A 111 9.88 8.17 1.78
N LYS A 112 10.42 9.16 2.51
CA LYS A 112 11.82 9.60 2.36
C LYS A 112 12.82 8.49 2.71
N GLU A 113 12.54 7.68 3.73
CA GLU A 113 13.40 6.55 4.11
C GLU A 113 13.41 5.47 3.03
N VAL A 114 12.24 5.07 2.54
CA VAL A 114 12.09 4.09 1.46
C VAL A 114 12.75 4.58 0.18
N LEU A 115 12.64 5.87 -0.15
CA LEU A 115 13.36 6.46 -1.29
C LEU A 115 14.88 6.39 -1.12
N LYS A 116 15.40 6.64 0.09
CA LYS A 116 16.84 6.50 0.38
C LYS A 116 17.29 5.04 0.28
N GLU A 117 16.49 4.09 0.76
CA GLU A 117 16.76 2.66 0.65
C GLU A 117 16.79 2.21 -0.82
N LYS A 118 15.77 2.59 -1.61
CA LYS A 118 15.70 2.33 -3.06
C LYS A 118 16.87 2.97 -3.80
N ARG A 119 17.28 4.20 -3.43
CA ARG A 119 18.44 4.89 -4.03
C ARG A 119 19.78 4.21 -3.71
N LYS A 120 19.92 3.66 -2.50
CA LYS A 120 21.16 2.95 -2.07
C LYS A 120 21.23 1.53 -2.61
N ARG A 121 20.10 0.95 -3.05
CA ARG A 121 20.08 -0.35 -3.72
C ARG A 121 20.87 -0.21 -5.03
N PRO A 122 21.97 -0.97 -5.24
CA PRO A 122 22.67 -0.94 -6.51
C PRO A 122 21.68 -1.36 -7.60
N ALA A 123 21.56 -0.56 -8.67
CA ALA A 123 20.67 -0.82 -9.80
C ALA A 123 20.96 -2.15 -10.54
N ASN A 124 21.96 -2.90 -10.09
CA ASN A 124 22.51 -4.07 -10.76
C ASN A 124 22.90 -5.22 -9.82
N THR A 125 22.34 -5.30 -8.60
CA THR A 125 22.54 -6.50 -7.76
C THR A 125 21.68 -7.65 -8.31
N HIS A 126 22.10 -8.20 -9.45
CA HIS A 126 21.62 -9.50 -9.90
C HIS A 126 22.17 -10.53 -8.93
N CYS A 127 21.45 -10.81 -7.84
CA CYS A 127 21.76 -11.98 -7.04
C CYS A 127 21.46 -13.20 -7.91
N ILE A 128 22.51 -13.93 -8.25
CA ILE A 128 22.38 -15.24 -8.88
C ILE A 128 22.37 -16.23 -7.74
N ALA A 129 21.23 -16.90 -7.62
CA ALA A 129 21.07 -18.02 -6.73
C ALA A 129 21.75 -19.25 -7.36
N ARG A 130 22.83 -19.76 -6.75
CA ARG A 130 23.50 -20.98 -7.21
C ARG A 130 23.03 -22.15 -6.39
N TRP A 131 22.20 -22.98 -7.01
CA TRP A 131 21.68 -24.20 -6.41
C TRP A 131 22.65 -25.34 -6.66
N ARG A 132 22.94 -26.13 -5.62
CA ARG A 132 23.79 -27.32 -5.71
C ARG A 132 22.97 -28.55 -5.37
N CYS A 133 22.93 -29.50 -6.31
CA CYS A 133 22.17 -30.74 -6.16
C CYS A 133 22.84 -31.67 -5.15
N HIS A 134 22.09 -32.16 -4.16
CA HIS A 134 22.59 -33.08 -3.14
C HIS A 134 22.88 -34.49 -3.66
N ILE A 135 22.26 -34.89 -4.78
CA ILE A 135 22.38 -36.25 -5.32
C ILE A 135 23.69 -36.46 -6.08
N CYS A 136 24.09 -35.48 -6.90
CA CYS A 136 25.28 -35.62 -7.77
C CYS A 136 26.45 -34.72 -7.37
N GLY A 137 26.25 -33.71 -6.51
CA GLY A 137 27.29 -32.79 -6.05
C GLY A 137 27.93 -31.88 -7.12
N SER A 138 27.67 -32.15 -8.41
CA SER A 138 28.31 -31.55 -9.58
C SER A 138 27.38 -30.69 -10.43
N CYS A 139 26.06 -30.91 -10.41
CA CYS A 139 25.12 -30.02 -11.09
C CYS A 139 24.90 -28.74 -10.27
N SER A 140 25.13 -27.59 -10.92
CA SER A 140 24.73 -26.28 -10.42
C SER A 140 23.72 -25.63 -11.35
N LEU A 141 22.59 -25.17 -10.82
CA LEU A 141 21.64 -24.33 -11.53
C LEU A 141 21.77 -22.90 -11.04
N ASN A 142 21.90 -21.95 -11.96
CA ASN A 142 21.88 -20.53 -11.66
C ASN A 142 20.49 -19.99 -11.96
N THR A 143 19.77 -19.53 -10.93
CA THR A 143 18.50 -18.84 -11.11
C THR A 143 18.66 -17.38 -10.77
N ARG A 144 18.07 -16.48 -11.58
CA ARG A 144 17.93 -15.08 -11.15
C ARG A 144 16.98 -15.04 -9.96
N VAL A 145 17.38 -14.32 -8.93
CA VAL A 145 16.54 -14.03 -7.79
C VAL A 145 15.71 -12.78 -8.10
N PRO A 146 14.37 -12.85 -8.02
CA PRO A 146 13.50 -11.70 -8.18
C PRO A 146 13.74 -10.63 -7.12
N ASP A 147 13.40 -9.40 -7.48
CA ASP A 147 13.79 -8.21 -6.71
C ASP A 147 12.92 -7.97 -5.47
N ASP A 148 11.80 -8.70 -5.34
CA ASP A 148 10.81 -8.60 -4.27
C ASP A 148 10.87 -9.79 -3.29
N ARG A 149 10.59 -9.52 -2.00
CA ARG A 149 10.63 -10.57 -0.96
C ARG A 149 9.52 -11.63 -1.10
N VAL A 150 8.47 -11.36 -1.86
CA VAL A 150 7.32 -12.25 -2.01
C VAL A 150 7.63 -13.34 -3.04
N GLU A 151 8.14 -12.98 -4.23
CA GLU A 151 8.58 -13.99 -5.20
C GLU A 151 9.81 -14.77 -4.73
N LEU A 152 10.71 -14.15 -3.95
CA LEU A 152 11.81 -14.84 -3.28
C LEU A 152 11.31 -16.01 -2.40
N ARG A 153 10.22 -15.80 -1.63
CA ARG A 153 9.61 -16.85 -0.82
C ARG A 153 8.94 -17.93 -1.67
N LEU A 154 8.31 -17.56 -2.78
CA LEU A 154 7.64 -18.50 -3.70
C LEU A 154 8.65 -19.37 -4.46
N LEU A 155 9.78 -18.81 -4.91
CA LEU A 155 10.88 -19.57 -5.51
C LEU A 155 11.52 -20.54 -4.51
N ILE A 156 11.76 -20.09 -3.28
CA ILE A 156 12.27 -20.97 -2.22
C ILE A 156 11.26 -22.08 -1.91
N TRP A 157 9.96 -21.82 -2.00
CA TRP A 157 8.90 -22.81 -1.77
C TRP A 157 8.79 -23.82 -2.93
N SER A 158 8.86 -23.36 -4.18
CA SER A 158 8.90 -24.19 -5.40
C SER A 158 10.13 -25.12 -5.43
N LEU A 159 11.27 -24.67 -4.93
CA LEU A 159 12.51 -25.45 -4.88
C LEU A 159 12.67 -26.28 -3.59
N LYS A 160 11.71 -26.21 -2.67
CA LYS A 160 11.67 -26.95 -1.41
C LYS A 160 11.06 -28.35 -1.51
N GLU A 161 11.02 -28.93 -2.70
CA GLU A 161 11.03 -30.39 -2.86
C GLU A 161 12.45 -30.94 -2.62
N ASN A 162 12.97 -30.70 -1.39
CA ASN A 162 14.01 -31.42 -0.64
C ASN A 162 15.34 -31.88 -1.28
N LEU A 163 15.81 -31.34 -2.43
CA LEU A 163 17.02 -31.88 -3.10
C LEU A 163 18.19 -30.91 -3.39
N CYS A 164 18.11 -29.64 -2.99
CA CYS A 164 19.18 -28.66 -3.26
C CYS A 164 19.57 -27.82 -2.03
N THR A 165 20.88 -27.58 -1.87
CA THR A 165 21.44 -26.50 -1.03
C THR A 165 21.72 -25.28 -1.88
N HIS A 166 21.72 -24.10 -1.27
CA HIS A 166 21.79 -22.84 -1.99
C HIS A 166 22.92 -21.95 -1.44
N GLU A 167 23.75 -21.42 -2.32
CA GLU A 167 24.69 -20.33 -2.02
C GLU A 167 24.30 -19.06 -2.80
N LEU A 168 24.07 -17.96 -2.07
CA LEU A 168 23.81 -16.65 -2.68
C LEU A 168 25.16 -16.01 -3.01
N SER A 169 25.50 -15.95 -4.30
CA SER A 169 26.55 -15.03 -4.75
C SER A 169 25.88 -13.79 -5.33
N CYS A 170 26.06 -12.66 -4.67
CA CYS A 170 25.56 -11.39 -5.16
C CYS A 170 26.76 -10.51 -5.52
N SER A 171 26.91 -10.21 -6.81
CA SER A 171 27.93 -9.29 -7.31
C SER A 171 27.40 -7.86 -7.22
N ILE A 172 28.23 -6.94 -6.72
CA ILE A 172 27.92 -5.51 -6.61
C ILE A 172 28.12 -4.84 -7.98
#